data_AF-A0AAD4LX84-F1
#
_entry.id   AF-A0AAD4LX84-F1
#
_cell.length_a   1.000
_cell.length_b   1.000
_cell.length_c   1.000
_cell.angle_alpha   90.00
_cell.angle_beta   90.00
_cell.angle_gamma   90.00
#
_symmetry.space_group_name_H-M   'P 1'
#
loop_
_entity.id
_entity.type
_entity.pdbx_description
1 polymer ?
#
loop_
_entity_poly.entity_id
_entity_poly.type
_entity_poly.pdbx_seq_one_letter_code
_entity_poly.pdbx_strand_id
1 'polypeptide(L)'
;MQCLSHSHTVALIKLDHTLAGIYIWEILFTAGFELDVLKGKRPYRWTIWIYLGTRYTSLLSFIIFFIDTDGPKLPCKPSVVTYFALPYASWAFATLIIVLRVIAIWNRNIFVSLIAVGSWLGGLGLNLRHLTMLESSYNPILETCIILRTHRGLLNAIGVLVVDVVLLMTMLIGLLRYAHRSLTGIWYLLYQQVIQQPSFFFFHTGC
;
A
#
# COMPACT_ATOMS: atom_id res chain seq x y z
N MET A 1 18.05 -23.15 -19.32
CA MET A 1 16.96 -22.25 -18.88
C MET A 1 16.89 -22.05 -17.36
N GLN A 2 17.23 -23.04 -16.52
CA GLN A 2 17.24 -22.90 -15.05
C GLN A 2 18.22 -21.83 -14.50
N CYS A 3 19.39 -21.63 -15.13
CA CYS A 3 20.35 -20.59 -14.70
C CYS A 3 19.81 -19.16 -14.85
N LEU A 4 18.97 -18.90 -15.86
CA LEU A 4 18.38 -17.58 -16.07
C LEU A 4 17.38 -17.25 -14.94
N SER A 5 16.49 -18.19 -14.61
CA SER A 5 15.54 -18.05 -13.50
C SER A 5 16.23 -17.81 -12.17
N HIS A 6 17.36 -18.47 -11.92
CA HIS A 6 18.13 -18.29 -10.68
C HIS A 6 18.70 -16.87 -10.54
N SER A 7 19.27 -16.32 -11.61
CA SER A 7 19.81 -14.95 -11.62
C SER A 7 18.73 -13.90 -11.33
N HIS A 8 17.52 -14.05 -11.90
CA HIS A 8 16.40 -13.15 -11.62
C HIS A 8 15.94 -13.21 -10.16
N THR A 9 15.86 -14.41 -9.57
CA THR A 9 15.41 -14.57 -8.17
C THR A 9 16.37 -13.91 -7.18
N VAL A 10 17.69 -14.07 -7.36
CA VAL A 10 18.69 -13.44 -6.49
C VAL A 10 18.64 -11.92 -6.60
N ALA A 11 18.50 -11.38 -7.81
CA ALA A 11 18.36 -9.95 -8.02
C ALA A 11 17.11 -9.38 -7.31
N LEU A 12 15.97 -10.09 -7.39
CA LEU A 12 14.75 -9.69 -6.71
C LEU A 12 14.89 -9.71 -5.19
N ILE A 13 15.53 -10.73 -4.62
CA ILE A 13 15.77 -10.82 -3.16
C ILE A 13 16.61 -9.62 -2.68
N LYS A 14 17.68 -9.27 -3.41
CA LYS A 14 18.54 -8.12 -3.07
C LYS A 14 17.80 -6.79 -3.21
N LEU A 15 16.96 -6.66 -4.23
CA LEU A 15 16.13 -5.48 -4.43
C LEU A 15 15.09 -5.34 -3.31
N ASP A 16 14.40 -6.42 -2.94
CA ASP A 16 13.40 -6.43 -1.86
C ASP A 16 14.03 -6.08 -0.50
N HIS A 17 15.22 -6.60 -0.20
CA HIS A 17 16.00 -6.20 0.99
C HIS A 17 16.30 -4.70 1.01
N THR A 18 16.69 -4.13 -0.13
CA THR A 18 17.02 -2.71 -0.25
C THR A 18 15.77 -1.85 -0.06
N LEU A 19 14.66 -2.23 -0.70
CA LEU A 19 13.37 -1.55 -0.56
C LEU A 19 12.83 -1.65 0.87
N ALA A 20 12.96 -2.80 1.53
CA ALA A 20 12.58 -2.99 2.92
C ALA A 20 13.36 -2.05 3.84
N GLY A 21 14.67 -1.90 3.64
CA GLY A 21 15.50 -0.96 4.40
C GLY A 21 15.07 0.50 4.22
N ILE A 22 14.83 0.92 2.98
CA ILE A 22 14.32 2.28 2.67
C ILE A 22 12.95 2.50 3.31
N TYR A 23 12.06 1.50 3.24
CA TYR A 23 10.73 1.59 3.83
C TYR A 23 10.81 1.69 5.36
N ILE A 24 11.58 0.83 6.03
CA ILE A 24 11.79 0.91 7.49
C ILE A 24 12.35 2.29 7.88
N TRP A 25 13.32 2.80 7.14
CA TRP A 25 13.86 4.15 7.34
C TRP A 25 12.75 5.19 7.28
N GLU A 26 11.92 5.20 6.24
CA GLU A 26 10.77 6.12 6.12
C GLU A 26 9.83 6.05 7.33
N ILE A 27 9.61 4.85 7.88
CA ILE A 27 8.75 4.66 9.06
C ILE A 27 9.35 5.25 10.31
N LEU A 28 10.64 5.01 10.57
CA LEU A 28 11.31 5.58 11.73
C LEU A 28 11.24 7.11 11.72
N PHE A 29 11.44 7.73 10.55
CA PHE A 29 11.34 9.18 10.42
C PHE A 29 9.91 9.69 10.60
N THR A 30 8.91 8.97 10.08
CA THR A 30 7.51 9.42 10.18
C THR A 30 6.85 9.06 11.52
N ALA A 31 7.42 8.14 12.30
CA ALA A 31 6.85 7.66 13.56
C ALA A 31 6.62 8.78 14.57
N GLY A 32 7.49 9.80 14.61
CA GLY A 32 7.31 10.97 15.48
C GLY A 32 5.98 11.71 15.21
N PHE A 33 5.62 11.88 13.94
CA PHE A 33 4.36 12.49 13.54
C PHE A 33 3.16 11.64 13.96
N GLU A 34 3.23 10.32 13.75
CA GLU A 34 2.13 9.40 14.10
C GLU A 34 1.89 9.36 15.61
N LEU A 35 2.95 9.33 16.40
CA LEU A 35 2.87 9.39 17.86
C LEU A 35 2.27 10.71 18.34
N ASP A 36 2.57 11.84 17.69
CA ASP A 36 1.96 13.13 18.03
C ASP A 36 0.47 13.18 17.71
N VAL A 37 0.02 12.50 16.64
CA VAL A 37 -1.41 12.38 16.35
C VAL A 37 -2.09 11.43 17.33
N LEU A 38 -1.45 10.32 17.69
CA LEU A 38 -2.00 9.35 18.65
C LEU A 38 -2.08 9.94 20.06
N LYS A 39 -1.15 10.83 20.43
CA LYS A 39 -1.17 11.63 21.68
C LYS A 39 -2.24 12.72 21.70
N GLY A 40 -3.08 12.84 20.66
CA GLY A 40 -4.23 13.74 20.64
C GLY A 40 -3.90 15.20 20.39
N LYS A 41 -2.68 15.54 19.93
CA LYS A 41 -2.32 16.93 19.57
C LYS A 41 -3.07 17.44 18.34
N ARG A 42 -3.76 16.57 17.58
CA ARG A 42 -4.49 16.87 16.34
C ARG A 42 -5.91 16.30 16.39
N PRO A 43 -6.87 16.85 15.61
CA PRO A 43 -8.25 16.36 15.61
C PRO A 43 -8.32 14.89 15.20
N TYR A 44 -8.93 14.09 16.07
CA TYR A 44 -9.10 12.65 15.87
C TYR A 44 -10.02 12.37 14.69
N ARG A 45 -9.55 11.62 13.71
CA ARG A 45 -10.32 11.13 12.56
C ARG A 45 -10.22 9.62 12.51
N TRP A 46 -11.35 8.92 12.43
CA TRP A 46 -11.38 7.45 12.40
C TRP A 46 -10.55 6.85 11.24
N THR A 47 -10.37 7.58 10.13
CA THR A 47 -9.53 7.15 9.00
C THR A 47 -8.06 6.96 9.37
N ILE A 48 -7.59 7.46 10.52
CA ILE A 48 -6.20 7.25 10.95
C ILE A 48 -5.88 5.79 11.24
N TRP A 49 -6.83 5.02 11.79
CA TRP A 49 -6.60 3.61 12.07
C TRP A 49 -6.43 2.80 10.78
N ILE A 50 -7.19 3.14 9.74
CA ILE A 50 -7.08 2.53 8.42
C ILE A 50 -5.72 2.86 7.79
N TYR A 51 -5.26 4.11 7.95
CA TYR A 51 -3.95 4.55 7.49
C TYR A 51 -2.82 3.81 8.22
N LEU A 52 -2.86 3.73 9.55
CA LEU A 52 -1.87 2.99 10.33
C LEU A 52 -1.88 1.50 9.94
N GLY A 53 -3.07 0.91 9.78
CA GLY A 53 -3.23 -0.48 9.33
C GLY A 53 -2.52 -0.75 8.00
N THR A 54 -2.66 0.14 7.02
CA THR A 54 -1.96 0.07 5.73
C THR A 54 -0.43 -0.01 5.94
N ARG A 55 0.10 0.86 6.79
CA ARG A 55 1.54 0.98 7.01
C ARG A 55 2.14 -0.21 7.75
N TYR A 56 1.50 -0.63 8.84
CA TYR A 56 1.97 -1.73 9.69
C TYR A 56 1.79 -3.10 9.03
N THR A 57 0.76 -3.29 8.20
CA THR A 57 0.61 -4.54 7.44
C THR A 57 1.72 -4.71 6.40
N SER A 58 2.10 -3.64 5.69
CA SER A 58 3.26 -3.67 4.78
C SER A 58 4.57 -3.95 5.52
N LEU A 59 4.76 -3.36 6.72
CA LEU A 59 5.93 -3.67 7.56
C LEU A 59 6.00 -5.14 7.94
N LEU A 60 4.87 -5.69 8.38
CA LEU A 60 4.79 -7.09 8.79
C LEU A 60 5.16 -8.02 7.62
N SER A 61 4.81 -7.65 6.38
CA SER A 61 5.20 -8.38 5.18
C SER A 61 6.72 -8.47 5.02
N PHE A 62 7.44 -7.36 5.21
CA PHE A 62 8.90 -7.35 5.13
C PHE A 62 9.55 -8.14 6.26
N ILE A 63 9.00 -8.08 7.49
CA ILE A 63 9.50 -8.88 8.62
C ILE A 63 9.39 -10.37 8.32
N ILE A 64 8.27 -10.82 7.76
CA ILE A 64 8.07 -12.23 7.37
C ILE A 64 9.08 -12.63 6.28
N PHE A 65 9.37 -11.74 5.34
CA PHE A 65 10.35 -11.99 4.29
C PHE A 65 11.78 -12.18 4.83
N PHE A 66 12.21 -11.37 5.81
CA PHE A 66 13.48 -11.58 6.50
C PHE A 66 13.52 -12.92 7.24
N ILE A 67 12.42 -13.30 7.91
CA ILE A 67 12.31 -14.59 8.60
C ILE A 67 12.38 -15.77 7.61
N ASP A 68 11.78 -15.64 6.41
CA ASP A 68 11.82 -16.70 5.39
C ASP A 68 13.22 -16.86 4.77
N THR A 69 14.02 -15.77 4.73
CA THR A 69 15.37 -15.78 4.16
C THR A 69 16.44 -16.26 5.14
N ASP A 70 16.39 -15.78 6.39
CA ASP A 70 17.44 -16.02 7.40
C ASP A 70 17.00 -16.91 8.59
N GLY A 71 15.71 -17.26 8.65
CA GLY A 71 15.09 -17.95 9.79
C GLY A 71 14.95 -19.47 9.62
N PRO A 72 14.22 -20.12 10.56
CA PRO A 72 14.01 -21.57 10.51
C PRO A 72 13.15 -21.98 9.31
N LYS A 73 13.27 -23.24 8.87
CA LYS A 73 12.50 -23.79 7.75
C LYS A 73 10.99 -23.82 8.10
N LEU A 74 10.25 -22.80 7.66
CA LEU A 74 8.80 -22.76 7.81
C LEU A 74 8.11 -23.59 6.71
N PRO A 75 6.88 -24.10 6.96
CA PRO A 75 6.08 -24.71 5.93
C PRO A 75 5.80 -23.72 4.79
N CYS A 76 6.23 -24.09 3.57
CA CYS A 76 6.23 -23.25 2.37
C CYS A 76 4.90 -22.61 2.00
N LYS A 77 3.79 -23.34 2.17
CA LYS A 77 2.46 -22.87 1.77
C LYS A 77 1.96 -21.71 2.64
N PRO A 78 1.87 -21.84 3.99
CA PRO A 78 1.41 -20.75 4.84
C PRO A 78 2.33 -19.52 4.86
N SER A 79 3.65 -19.67 4.76
CA SER A 79 4.57 -18.52 4.70
C SER A 79 4.30 -17.66 3.46
N VAL A 80 4.21 -18.29 2.29
CA VAL A 80 3.94 -17.58 1.03
C VAL A 80 2.56 -16.93 1.04
N VAL A 81 1.53 -17.65 1.51
CA VAL A 81 0.18 -17.07 1.61
C VAL A 81 0.18 -15.84 2.52
N THR A 82 0.87 -15.89 3.66
CA THR A 82 0.94 -14.76 4.61
C THR A 82 1.71 -13.59 4.01
N TYR A 83 2.83 -13.85 3.32
CA TYR A 83 3.61 -12.83 2.62
C TYR A 83 2.80 -12.08 1.56
N PHE A 84 1.91 -12.76 0.81
CA PHE A 84 1.03 -12.07 -0.16
C PHE A 84 -0.23 -11.45 0.48
N ALA A 85 -0.75 -12.06 1.55
CA ALA A 85 -1.98 -11.58 2.19
C ALA A 85 -1.79 -10.20 2.83
N LEU A 86 -0.62 -9.93 3.41
CA LEU A 86 -0.36 -8.67 4.12
C LEU A 86 -0.30 -7.45 3.18
N PRO A 87 0.44 -7.46 2.06
CA PRO A 87 0.38 -6.39 1.06
C PRO A 87 -1.00 -6.22 0.44
N TYR A 88 -1.73 -7.31 0.20
CA TYR A 88 -3.10 -7.22 -0.31
C TYR A 88 -4.07 -6.59 0.69
N ALA A 89 -3.88 -6.84 2.00
CA ALA A 89 -4.63 -6.15 3.04
C ALA A 89 -4.27 -4.66 3.07
N SER A 90 -2.97 -4.32 3.01
CA SER A 90 -2.50 -2.94 2.92
C SER A 90 -3.12 -2.19 1.74
N TRP A 91 -3.05 -2.79 0.55
CA TRP A 91 -3.69 -2.28 -0.65
C TRP A 91 -5.20 -2.05 -0.45
N ALA A 92 -5.92 -3.04 0.11
CA ALA A 92 -7.36 -2.91 0.35
C ALA A 92 -7.71 -1.75 1.29
N PHE A 93 -6.89 -1.50 2.32
CA PHE A 93 -7.05 -0.35 3.21
C PHE A 93 -6.73 0.98 2.51
N ALA A 94 -5.69 1.03 1.67
CA ALA A 94 -5.33 2.21 0.90
C ALA A 94 -6.46 2.61 -0.08
N THR A 95 -6.98 1.64 -0.86
CA THR A 95 -8.09 1.87 -1.78
C THR A 95 -9.37 2.28 -1.03
N LEU A 96 -9.62 1.70 0.15
CA LEU A 96 -10.77 2.10 1.00
C LEU A 96 -10.69 3.58 1.39
N ILE A 97 -9.51 4.10 1.75
CA ILE A 97 -9.33 5.53 2.08
C ILE A 97 -9.69 6.41 0.88
N ILE A 98 -9.29 6.01 -0.34
CA ILE A 98 -9.61 6.74 -1.57
C ILE A 98 -11.12 6.73 -1.81
N VAL A 99 -11.76 5.56 -1.70
CA VAL A 99 -13.21 5.40 -1.88
C VAL A 99 -13.98 6.29 -0.89
N LEU A 100 -13.60 6.32 0.39
CA LEU A 100 -14.22 7.19 1.39
C LEU A 100 -14.13 8.68 1.01
N ARG A 101 -12.99 9.12 0.45
CA ARG A 101 -12.82 10.51 -0.03
C ARG A 101 -13.70 10.79 -1.25
N VAL A 102 -13.79 9.87 -2.20
CA VAL A 102 -14.65 10.01 -3.37
C VAL A 102 -16.12 10.17 -2.95
N ILE A 103 -16.60 9.34 -2.01
CA ILE A 103 -17.97 9.41 -1.49
C ILE A 103 -18.26 10.77 -0.84
N ALA A 104 -17.32 11.28 -0.05
CA ALA A 104 -17.44 12.57 0.61
C ALA A 104 -17.49 13.74 -0.40
N ILE A 105 -16.64 13.73 -1.44
CA ILE A 105 -16.57 14.79 -2.45
C ILE A 105 -17.83 14.83 -3.32
N TRP A 106 -18.35 13.67 -3.72
CA TRP A 106 -19.49 13.57 -4.63
C TRP A 106 -20.85 13.74 -3.94
N ASN A 107 -20.87 14.39 -2.77
CA ASN A 107 -22.05 14.65 -1.95
C ASN A 107 -22.98 13.43 -1.82
N ARG A 108 -22.38 12.24 -1.67
CA ARG A 108 -23.09 10.96 -1.51
C ARG A 108 -24.02 10.59 -2.67
N ASN A 109 -23.73 11.01 -3.91
CA ASN A 109 -24.44 10.50 -5.08
C ASN A 109 -24.33 8.97 -5.13
N ILE A 110 -25.48 8.31 -4.96
CA ILE A 110 -25.59 6.85 -4.77
C ILE A 110 -24.92 6.10 -5.91
N PHE A 111 -25.02 6.60 -7.14
CA PHE A 111 -24.44 5.92 -8.30
C PHE A 111 -22.90 5.86 -8.25
N VAL A 112 -22.25 6.99 -7.98
CA VAL A 112 -20.78 7.06 -7.87
C VAL A 112 -20.30 6.28 -6.66
N SER A 113 -21.02 6.36 -5.54
CA SER A 113 -20.71 5.61 -4.33
C SER A 113 -20.80 4.10 -4.54
N LEU A 114 -21.84 3.62 -5.25
CA LEU A 114 -22.01 2.20 -5.55
C LEU A 114 -20.89 1.68 -6.46
N ILE A 115 -20.50 2.45 -7.49
CA ILE A 115 -19.40 2.06 -8.38
C ILE A 115 -18.09 1.97 -7.59
N ALA A 116 -17.78 2.96 -6.74
CA ALA A 116 -16.53 2.99 -5.99
C ALA A 116 -16.44 1.87 -4.93
N VAL A 117 -17.55 1.58 -4.23
CA VAL A 117 -17.60 0.46 -3.27
C VAL A 117 -17.57 -0.88 -4.02
N GLY A 118 -18.27 -0.99 -5.15
CA GLY A 118 -18.29 -2.17 -6.00
C GLY A 118 -16.92 -2.51 -6.56
N SER A 119 -16.15 -1.50 -7.01
CA SER A 119 -14.79 -1.70 -7.50
C SER A 119 -13.83 -2.15 -6.39
N TRP A 120 -14.01 -1.62 -5.18
CA TRP A 120 -13.24 -2.04 -4.01
C TRP A 120 -13.54 -3.50 -3.61
N LEU A 121 -14.83 -3.88 -3.51
CA LEU A 121 -15.23 -5.25 -3.22
C LEU A 121 -14.79 -6.22 -4.33
N GLY A 122 -14.89 -5.80 -5.59
CA GLY A 122 -14.43 -6.58 -6.74
C GLY A 122 -12.93 -6.85 -6.68
N GLY A 123 -12.12 -5.82 -6.44
CA GLY A 123 -10.68 -5.98 -6.28
C GLY A 123 -10.31 -6.84 -5.07
N LEU A 124 -10.99 -6.67 -3.93
CA LEU A 124 -10.79 -7.51 -2.75
C LEU A 124 -11.10 -8.99 -3.05
N GLY A 125 -12.22 -9.26 -3.73
CA GLY A 125 -12.62 -10.62 -4.11
C GLY A 125 -11.64 -11.28 -5.08
N LEU A 126 -11.14 -10.52 -6.07
CA LEU A 126 -10.12 -11.02 -7.00
C LEU A 126 -8.81 -11.35 -6.30
N ASN A 127 -8.36 -10.49 -5.37
CA ASN A 127 -7.16 -10.75 -4.57
C ASN A 127 -7.32 -11.96 -3.65
N LEU A 128 -8.47 -12.14 -3.00
CA LEU A 128 -8.74 -13.33 -2.19
C LEU A 128 -8.75 -14.61 -3.02
N ARG A 129 -9.33 -14.56 -4.23
CA ARG A 129 -9.28 -15.69 -5.17
C ARG A 129 -7.86 -15.98 -5.63
N HIS A 130 -7.03 -14.96 -5.81
CA HIS A 130 -5.62 -15.14 -6.14
C HIS A 130 -4.87 -15.86 -5.01
N LEU A 131 -5.11 -15.47 -3.75
CA LEU A 131 -4.53 -16.11 -2.57
C LEU A 131 -4.88 -17.60 -2.44
N THR A 132 -6.10 -18.00 -2.78
CA THR A 132 -6.53 -19.41 -2.67
C THR A 132 -5.98 -20.28 -3.81
N MET A 133 -5.65 -19.68 -4.96
CA MET A 133 -5.08 -20.38 -6.13
C MET A 133 -3.54 -20.35 -6.18
N LEU A 134 -2.89 -19.81 -5.15
CA LEU A 134 -1.44 -19.74 -5.07
C LEU A 134 -0.84 -21.15 -4.86
N GLU A 135 -0.08 -21.60 -5.87
CA GLU A 135 0.71 -22.82 -5.83
C GLU A 135 2.18 -22.45 -5.59
N SER A 136 2.80 -23.09 -4.60
CA SER A 136 4.21 -22.89 -4.26
C SER A 136 4.94 -24.23 -4.16
N SER A 137 6.19 -24.25 -4.62
CA SER A 137 7.09 -25.41 -4.51
C SER A 137 8.35 -24.99 -3.80
N TYR A 138 8.86 -25.84 -2.92
CA TYR A 138 10.14 -25.63 -2.27
C TYR A 138 11.28 -25.88 -3.26
N ASN A 139 12.29 -25.01 -3.28
CA ASN A 139 13.51 -25.23 -4.05
C ASN A 139 14.68 -25.50 -3.08
N PRO A 140 15.26 -26.72 -3.09
CA PRO A 140 16.33 -27.08 -2.15
C PRO A 140 17.66 -26.35 -2.42
N ILE A 141 17.84 -25.71 -3.58
CA ILE A 141 19.10 -25.02 -3.94
C ILE A 141 19.16 -23.61 -3.36
N LEU A 142 18.03 -22.89 -3.34
CA LEU A 142 17.95 -21.53 -2.78
C LEU A 142 17.42 -21.53 -1.34
N GLU A 143 17.12 -22.71 -0.79
CA GLU A 143 16.45 -22.91 0.50
C GLU A 143 15.16 -22.10 0.71
N THR A 144 14.57 -21.58 -0.38
CA THR A 144 13.41 -20.68 -0.37
C THR A 144 12.24 -21.28 -1.15
N CYS A 145 11.05 -20.76 -0.85
CA CYS A 145 9.82 -21.17 -1.52
C CYS A 145 9.62 -20.39 -2.82
N ILE A 146 9.50 -21.08 -3.95
CA ILE A 146 9.24 -20.46 -5.25
C ILE A 146 7.75 -20.56 -5.62
N ILE A 147 7.23 -19.52 -6.25
CA ILE A 147 5.83 -19.45 -6.69
C ILE A 147 5.73 -20.02 -8.09
N LEU A 148 4.78 -20.94 -8.31
CA LEU A 148 4.49 -21.46 -9.63
C LEU A 148 3.41 -20.58 -10.28
N ARG A 149 3.66 -20.19 -11.55
CA ARG A 149 2.71 -19.46 -12.42
C ARG A 149 2.39 -18.00 -12.01
N THR A 150 3.40 -17.14 -12.01
CA THR A 150 3.28 -15.68 -11.75
C THR A 150 2.35 -14.91 -12.72
N HIS A 151 2.09 -15.44 -13.92
CA HIS A 151 1.30 -14.75 -14.96
C HIS A 151 -0.12 -14.37 -14.52
N ARG A 152 -0.78 -15.23 -13.72
CA ARG A 152 -2.14 -14.93 -13.21
C ARG A 152 -2.14 -13.79 -12.18
N GLY A 153 -1.09 -13.71 -11.37
CA GLY A 153 -0.91 -12.62 -10.41
C GLY A 153 -0.68 -11.28 -11.10
N LEU A 154 0.10 -11.27 -12.18
CA LEU A 154 0.34 -10.05 -12.95
C LEU A 154 -0.94 -9.47 -13.55
N LEU A 155 -1.78 -10.29 -14.17
CA LEU A 155 -3.06 -9.84 -14.74
C LEU A 155 -3.98 -9.25 -13.67
N ASN A 156 -4.06 -9.89 -12.50
CA ASN A 156 -4.85 -9.39 -11.38
C ASN A 156 -4.29 -8.05 -10.87
N ALA A 157 -2.97 -7.94 -10.71
CA ALA A 157 -2.31 -6.71 -10.29
C ALA A 157 -2.56 -5.55 -11.25
N ILE A 158 -2.47 -5.79 -12.58
CA ILE A 158 -2.78 -4.76 -13.59
C ILE A 158 -4.24 -4.31 -13.47
N GLY A 159 -5.19 -5.24 -13.34
CA GLY A 159 -6.61 -4.91 -13.20
C GLY A 159 -6.88 -4.05 -11.96
N VAL A 160 -6.28 -4.41 -10.84
CA VAL A 160 -6.35 -3.65 -9.58
C VAL A 160 -5.75 -2.24 -9.73
N LEU A 161 -4.55 -2.12 -10.31
CA LEU A 161 -3.90 -0.83 -10.53
C LEU A 161 -4.73 0.10 -11.44
N VAL A 162 -5.35 -0.45 -12.48
CA VAL A 162 -6.25 0.31 -13.36
C VAL A 162 -7.44 0.86 -12.58
N VAL A 163 -8.04 0.05 -11.69
CA VAL A 163 -9.13 0.49 -10.82
C VAL A 163 -8.69 1.63 -9.91
N ASP A 164 -7.53 1.52 -9.27
CA ASP A 164 -7.02 2.58 -8.40
C ASP A 164 -6.74 3.88 -9.17
N VAL A 165 -6.14 3.79 -10.37
CA VAL A 165 -5.92 4.95 -11.23
C VAL A 165 -7.25 5.63 -11.58
N VAL A 166 -8.28 4.86 -11.94
CA VAL A 166 -9.61 5.40 -12.21
C VAL A 166 -10.19 6.08 -10.97
N LEU A 167 -10.10 5.45 -9.79
CA LEU A 167 -10.58 6.05 -8.53
C LEU A 167 -9.84 7.35 -8.20
N LEU A 168 -8.51 7.38 -8.35
CA LEU A 168 -7.71 8.58 -8.16
C LEU A 168 -8.11 9.69 -9.14
N MET A 169 -8.34 9.36 -10.41
CA MET A 169 -8.81 10.32 -11.40
C MET A 169 -10.19 10.85 -11.06
N THR A 170 -11.13 10.00 -10.60
CA THR A 170 -12.46 10.48 -10.18
C THR A 170 -12.41 11.39 -8.95
N MET A 171 -11.49 11.13 -8.01
CA MET A 171 -11.23 12.01 -6.87
C MET A 171 -10.65 13.35 -7.34
N LEU A 172 -9.66 13.32 -8.23
CA LEU A 172 -9.01 14.52 -8.76
C LEU A 172 -10.02 15.39 -9.54
N ILE A 173 -10.84 14.79 -10.40
CA ILE A 173 -11.88 15.49 -11.16
C ILE A 173 -12.92 16.10 -10.19
N GLY A 174 -13.33 15.37 -9.16
CA GLY A 174 -14.25 15.88 -8.14
C GLY A 174 -13.69 17.10 -7.41
N LEU A 175 -12.40 17.07 -7.05
CA LEU A 175 -11.68 18.19 -6.45
C LEU A 175 -11.58 19.39 -7.41
N LEU A 176 -11.19 19.16 -8.67
CA LEU A 176 -11.04 20.23 -9.67
C LEU A 176 -12.39 20.90 -9.99
N ARG A 177 -13.48 20.12 -10.06
CA ARG A 177 -14.84 20.63 -10.26
C ARG A 177 -15.30 21.52 -9.10
N TYR A 178 -15.00 21.12 -7.86
CA TYR A 178 -15.32 21.93 -6.68
C TYR A 178 -14.42 23.16 -6.58
N ALA A 179 -13.14 23.02 -6.97
CA ALA A 179 -12.18 24.12 -6.98
C ALA A 179 -12.55 25.23 -7.96
N HIS A 180 -13.13 24.89 -9.11
CA HIS A 180 -13.61 25.88 -10.05
C HIS A 180 -14.76 26.75 -9.49
N ARG A 181 -15.54 26.24 -8.52
CA ARG A 181 -16.53 27.04 -7.76
C ARG A 181 -15.93 27.84 -6.60
N SER A 182 -14.69 27.54 -6.19
CA SER A 182 -14.04 27.97 -4.95
C SER A 182 -12.66 28.62 -5.22
N LEU A 183 -12.57 29.43 -6.29
CA LEU A 183 -11.33 29.98 -6.83
C LEU A 183 -10.50 30.84 -5.84
N THR A 184 -11.03 31.24 -4.69
CA THR A 184 -10.31 32.06 -3.70
C THR A 184 -9.81 31.32 -2.44
N GLY A 185 -10.32 30.12 -2.12
CA GLY A 185 -10.05 29.46 -0.83
C GLY A 185 -9.05 28.29 -0.85
N ILE A 186 -9.04 27.50 -1.91
CA ILE A 186 -8.28 26.21 -1.93
C ILE A 186 -6.79 26.43 -2.11
N TRP A 187 -6.39 27.39 -2.95
CA TRP A 187 -4.98 27.78 -3.08
C TRP A 187 -4.42 28.28 -1.74
N TYR A 188 -5.20 29.06 -0.98
CA TYR A 188 -4.81 29.53 0.35
C TYR A 188 -4.64 28.38 1.36
N LEU A 189 -5.55 27.38 1.33
CA LEU A 189 -5.47 26.22 2.21
C LEU A 189 -4.31 25.27 1.86
N LEU A 190 -4.05 25.03 0.58
CA LEU A 190 -2.87 24.26 0.15
C LEU A 190 -1.57 25.00 0.51
N TYR A 191 -1.54 26.32 0.32
CA TYR A 191 -0.41 27.16 0.71
C TYR A 191 -0.17 27.13 2.23
N GLN A 192 -1.25 27.15 3.04
CA GLN A 192 -1.14 26.98 4.50
C GLN A 192 -0.71 25.57 4.91
N GLN A 193 -1.17 24.51 4.24
CA GLN A 193 -0.75 23.15 4.56
C GLN A 193 0.73 22.91 4.28
N VAL A 194 1.25 23.50 3.20
CA VAL A 194 2.68 23.46 2.85
C VAL A 194 3.51 24.33 3.81
N ILE A 195 3.02 25.54 4.17
CA ILE A 195 3.74 26.45 5.08
C ILE A 195 3.65 26.05 6.55
N GLN A 196 2.61 25.32 6.99
CA GLN A 196 2.50 24.75 8.35
C GLN A 196 3.13 23.36 8.51
N GLN A 197 3.77 22.81 7.46
CA GLN A 197 4.75 21.73 7.60
C GLN A 197 6.21 22.17 7.32
N PRO A 198 6.74 23.25 7.94
CA PRO A 198 8.13 23.66 7.75
C PRO A 198 9.10 22.85 8.64
N SER A 199 8.63 21.93 9.48
CA SER A 199 9.49 21.28 10.48
C SER A 199 10.24 20.02 10.01
N PHE A 200 10.09 19.59 8.75
CA PHE A 200 10.80 18.38 8.27
C PHE A 200 11.95 18.63 7.29
N PHE A 201 12.15 19.86 6.82
CA PHE A 201 13.21 20.18 5.86
C PHE A 201 14.41 20.97 6.45
N PHE A 202 14.39 21.30 7.74
CA PHE A 202 15.37 22.26 8.31
C PHE A 202 16.45 21.68 9.23
N PHE A 203 16.65 20.35 9.29
CA PHE A 203 17.66 19.78 10.20
C PHE A 203 18.56 18.73 9.53
N HIS A 204 19.28 19.12 8.47
CA HIS A 204 20.65 18.59 8.25
C HIS A 204 21.51 19.40 7.24
N THR A 205 21.65 20.71 7.44
CA THR A 205 22.88 21.41 7.00
C THR A 205 23.35 22.29 8.16
N GLY A 206 24.19 21.71 9.02
CA GLY A 206 24.79 22.43 10.14
C GLY A 206 25.82 21.55 10.85
N CYS A 207 27.07 21.66 10.39
CA CYS A 207 28.34 21.17 10.94
C CYS A 207 28.52 19.66 11.10
#